data_AF-A0A2N3MYQ5-F1
#
_entry.id   AF-A0A2N3MYQ5-F1
#
_cell.length_a   1.000
_cell.length_b   1.000
_cell.length_c   1.000
_cell.angle_alpha   90.00
_cell.angle_beta   90.00
_cell.angle_gamma   90.00
#
_symmetry.space_group_name_H-M   'P 1'
#
loop_
_entity.id
_entity.type
_entity.pdbx_description
1 polymer ?
#
loop_
_entity_poly.entity_id
_entity_poly.type
_entity_poly.pdbx_seq_one_letter_code
_entity_poly.pdbx_strand_id
1 'polypeptide(L)'
;MAPSEIAVESLDGLNTPKTPSTRPSSDADESTSNGGSTNGGKSRRRRRNNNRGNRRSKNNAANGETKVPLKRSHSDEEAAAAAKAAAKRPKVEIDDKSKTLVLAAGKKTETDPTANAERLEKMCGAVRTLLECIGEDADRPGLLDSPARYAKALLFLTKGYQQTPREIINNAIWDDEGHNHHGMVIVRDIEIYSLCEHHLVPFTGKMHIGYIPTTRVLGLSKLARIAEVYARRLQIQERLTKEVANAIMDVLKPQGVAVVMEAKHFCMVMRGVEKTSATTITSSVLGCFERSTKTRNEFLSLLRLDKPI
;
A
#
# COMPACT_ATOMS: atom_id res chain seq x y z
N MET A 1 -59.61 27.57 28.81
CA MET A 1 -60.18 26.34 29.40
C MET A 1 -59.35 25.17 28.91
N ALA A 2 -58.84 24.39 29.87
CA ALA A 2 -57.94 23.26 29.69
C ALA A 2 -58.68 22.02 29.11
N PRO A 3 -57.94 20.93 28.78
CA PRO A 3 -58.29 19.89 27.81
C PRO A 3 -59.08 18.71 28.43
N SER A 4 -59.59 17.80 27.60
CA SER A 4 -60.11 16.50 28.03
C SER A 4 -59.19 15.35 27.63
N GLU A 5 -59.10 14.41 28.56
CA GLU A 5 -58.08 13.41 28.80
C GLU A 5 -58.16 12.13 27.96
N ILE A 6 -57.06 11.39 28.12
CA ILE A 6 -56.73 10.02 27.79
C ILE A 6 -57.77 9.02 28.31
N ALA A 7 -58.05 7.97 27.54
CA ALA A 7 -58.40 6.66 28.09
C ALA A 7 -57.63 5.55 27.34
N VAL A 8 -57.02 4.70 28.15
CA VAL A 8 -56.21 3.53 27.81
C VAL A 8 -57.13 2.32 27.85
N GLU A 9 -57.10 1.44 26.86
CA GLU A 9 -57.46 0.03 27.08
C GLU A 9 -56.67 -0.90 26.16
N SER A 10 -56.07 -1.88 26.82
CA SER A 10 -55.26 -2.99 26.34
C SER A 10 -56.12 -4.15 25.84
N LEU A 11 -55.62 -4.94 24.87
CA LEU A 11 -55.32 -6.38 25.01
C LEU A 11 -54.93 -7.02 23.66
N ASP A 12 -53.75 -7.64 23.68
CA ASP A 12 -53.34 -8.94 23.11
C ASP A 12 -53.63 -9.32 21.65
N GLY A 13 -52.57 -9.75 20.95
CA GLY A 13 -52.71 -10.74 19.87
C GLY A 13 -51.61 -10.80 18.81
N LEU A 14 -50.52 -11.52 19.12
CA LEU A 14 -49.77 -12.43 18.22
C LEU A 14 -49.10 -11.86 16.94
N ASN A 15 -47.75 -11.90 16.88
CA ASN A 15 -46.98 -13.04 16.33
C ASN A 15 -45.59 -12.57 15.84
N THR A 16 -44.51 -13.03 16.50
CA THR A 16 -43.11 -12.89 16.04
C THR A 16 -42.51 -14.27 15.73
N PRO A 17 -41.63 -14.41 14.71
CA PRO A 17 -41.19 -15.71 14.21
C PRO A 17 -40.11 -16.39 15.06
N LYS A 18 -40.16 -17.73 15.02
CA LYS A 18 -39.35 -18.69 15.79
C LYS A 18 -37.93 -18.90 15.22
N THR A 19 -36.94 -18.95 16.11
CA THR A 19 -35.68 -19.72 15.95
C THR A 19 -35.83 -21.10 16.61
N PRO A 20 -35.25 -22.19 16.07
CA PRO A 20 -35.25 -23.47 16.77
C PRO A 20 -33.91 -23.73 17.49
N SER A 21 -33.97 -24.24 18.72
CA SER A 21 -32.88 -25.01 19.33
C SER A 21 -33.39 -26.10 20.27
N THR A 22 -32.52 -27.10 20.48
CA THR A 22 -32.57 -28.26 21.39
C THR A 22 -33.32 -29.49 20.86
N ARG A 23 -32.71 -30.69 20.90
CA ARG A 23 -32.53 -31.51 22.13
C ARG A 23 -31.47 -32.65 21.97
N PRO A 24 -31.16 -33.47 23.02
CA PRO A 24 -29.78 -33.76 23.44
C PRO A 24 -29.35 -35.25 23.47
N SER A 25 -28.07 -35.45 23.87
CA SER A 25 -27.42 -36.52 24.67
C SER A 25 -27.49 -38.01 24.26
N SER A 26 -26.33 -38.67 24.11
CA SER A 26 -25.79 -39.67 25.07
C SER A 26 -24.55 -40.42 24.52
N ASP A 27 -23.48 -40.41 25.31
CA ASP A 27 -22.59 -41.51 25.73
C ASP A 27 -21.72 -42.35 24.77
N ALA A 28 -20.43 -42.34 25.16
CA ALA A 28 -19.52 -43.48 25.42
C ALA A 28 -18.72 -44.16 24.29
N ASP A 29 -17.39 -44.07 24.49
CA ASP A 29 -16.30 -45.03 24.25
C ASP A 29 -16.61 -46.39 23.60
N GLU A 30 -15.80 -46.78 22.60
CA GLU A 30 -14.87 -47.90 22.77
C GLU A 30 -13.85 -48.01 21.62
N SER A 31 -12.60 -48.25 22.01
CA SER A 31 -11.48 -48.66 21.17
C SER A 31 -11.62 -50.11 20.69
N THR A 32 -11.30 -50.40 19.43
CA THR A 32 -10.73 -51.71 19.06
C THR A 32 -9.73 -51.59 17.92
N SER A 33 -8.59 -52.25 18.16
CA SER A 33 -7.54 -52.62 17.23
C SER A 33 -8.04 -53.61 16.18
N ASN A 34 -7.40 -53.68 15.00
CA ASN A 34 -6.45 -54.74 14.62
C ASN A 34 -6.22 -54.80 13.09
N GLY A 35 -4.98 -55.14 12.70
CA GLY A 35 -4.76 -56.09 11.58
C GLY A 35 -4.10 -55.57 10.30
N GLY A 36 -2.88 -56.07 10.01
CA GLY A 36 -2.07 -55.85 8.80
C GLY A 36 -2.71 -56.31 7.47
N SER A 37 -2.05 -56.36 6.31
CA SER A 37 -0.62 -56.54 6.00
C SER A 37 -0.42 -56.47 4.47
N THR A 38 0.80 -56.10 4.02
CA THR A 38 1.46 -56.39 2.70
C THR A 38 0.81 -55.81 1.43
N ASN A 39 1.49 -55.42 0.35
CA ASN A 39 2.82 -55.71 -0.25
C ASN A 39 3.11 -54.57 -1.26
N GLY A 40 4.32 -54.00 -1.38
CA GLY A 40 5.30 -54.45 -2.37
C GLY A 40 5.41 -53.50 -3.59
N GLY A 41 6.53 -52.75 -3.70
CA GLY A 41 6.84 -51.93 -4.89
C GLY A 41 8.22 -51.29 -4.83
N LYS A 42 9.24 -51.98 -5.35
CA LYS A 42 10.67 -51.60 -5.36
C LYS A 42 11.03 -50.64 -6.52
N SER A 43 12.11 -49.86 -6.27
CA SER A 43 13.24 -49.56 -7.17
C SER A 43 13.14 -48.33 -8.11
N ARG A 44 14.02 -47.33 -7.93
CA ARG A 44 15.39 -47.32 -8.51
C ARG A 44 16.19 -46.07 -8.07
N ARG A 45 17.35 -46.34 -7.46
CA ARG A 45 18.50 -45.43 -7.31
C ARG A 45 19.13 -45.13 -8.68
N ARG A 46 19.62 -43.90 -8.89
CA ARG A 46 20.79 -43.64 -9.74
C ARG A 46 21.73 -42.64 -9.07
N ARG A 47 22.84 -43.18 -8.54
CA ARG A 47 24.11 -42.47 -8.32
C ARG A 47 24.82 -42.31 -9.66
N ARG A 48 25.51 -41.19 -9.87
CA ARG A 48 26.71 -41.14 -10.72
C ARG A 48 27.75 -40.25 -10.05
N ASN A 49 28.94 -40.81 -9.91
CA ASN A 49 30.17 -40.22 -9.40
C ASN A 49 31.22 -40.28 -10.53
N ASN A 50 32.35 -39.62 -10.30
CA ASN A 50 33.64 -39.57 -11.03
C ASN A 50 33.85 -38.34 -11.94
N ASN A 51 35.04 -37.74 -12.05
CA ASN A 51 36.27 -37.72 -11.24
C ASN A 51 37.27 -36.74 -11.91
N ARG A 52 38.24 -36.25 -11.13
CA ARG A 52 39.64 -35.88 -11.49
C ARG A 52 39.97 -34.63 -12.34
N GLY A 53 40.96 -33.88 -11.83
CA GLY A 53 41.82 -33.01 -12.64
C GLY A 53 42.68 -32.00 -11.89
N ASN A 54 43.57 -32.45 -11.00
CA ASN A 54 44.59 -31.63 -10.32
C ASN A 54 45.79 -31.35 -11.25
N ARG A 55 46.34 -30.12 -11.30
CA ARG A 55 47.79 -29.87 -11.51
C ARG A 55 48.19 -28.39 -11.33
N ARG A 56 48.94 -28.14 -10.25
CA ARG A 56 49.94 -27.05 -10.14
C ARG A 56 51.20 -27.45 -10.92
N SER A 57 51.89 -26.49 -11.53
CA SER A 57 53.37 -26.46 -11.52
C SER A 57 53.91 -25.05 -11.73
N LYS A 58 54.98 -24.77 -10.98
CA LYS A 58 55.85 -23.59 -10.99
C LYS A 58 56.87 -23.68 -12.14
N ASN A 59 57.46 -22.52 -12.51
CA ASN A 59 58.90 -22.23 -12.70
C ASN A 59 59.02 -20.94 -13.54
N ASN A 60 59.55 -19.82 -13.05
CA ASN A 60 60.94 -19.42 -12.70
C ASN A 60 61.73 -18.77 -13.86
N ALA A 61 62.06 -17.49 -13.61
CA ALA A 61 63.34 -16.79 -13.82
C ALA A 61 63.82 -16.37 -15.23
N ALA A 62 64.12 -15.06 -15.33
CA ALA A 62 65.44 -14.47 -15.65
C ALA A 62 65.51 -13.49 -16.85
N ASN A 63 65.88 -12.25 -16.48
CA ASN A 63 66.75 -11.25 -17.13
C ASN A 63 66.56 -10.79 -18.59
N GLY A 64 66.64 -9.47 -18.75
CA GLY A 64 67.14 -8.82 -19.97
C GLY A 64 66.58 -7.43 -20.21
N GLU A 65 67.21 -6.39 -19.66
CA GLU A 65 66.95 -5.01 -20.05
C GLU A 65 67.39 -4.76 -21.50
N THR A 66 66.54 -4.09 -22.29
CA THR A 66 66.98 -3.22 -23.39
C THR A 66 65.87 -2.21 -23.71
N LYS A 67 66.21 -0.93 -23.60
CA LYS A 67 65.32 0.22 -23.87
C LYS A 67 65.05 0.37 -25.37
N VAL A 68 63.77 0.49 -25.74
CA VAL A 68 63.29 1.01 -27.03
C VAL A 68 62.06 1.90 -26.74
N PRO A 69 61.91 3.10 -27.35
CA PRO A 69 60.91 4.08 -26.92
C PRO A 69 59.49 3.68 -27.35
N LEU A 70 58.56 3.60 -26.39
CA LEU A 70 57.15 3.37 -26.65
C LEU A 70 56.49 4.64 -27.23
N LYS A 71 56.11 4.57 -28.50
CA LYS A 71 55.07 5.42 -29.10
C LYS A 71 53.80 5.32 -28.26
N ARG A 72 53.21 6.46 -27.92
CA ARG A 72 51.87 6.56 -27.30
C ARG A 72 50.86 5.86 -28.21
N SER A 73 50.15 4.86 -27.66
CA SER A 73 49.03 4.21 -28.31
C SER A 73 47.80 5.11 -28.30
N HIS A 74 46.96 4.97 -29.33
CA HIS A 74 45.69 5.68 -29.58
C HIS A 74 44.61 5.58 -28.46
N SER A 75 44.93 5.04 -27.29
CA SER A 75 43.99 4.85 -26.18
C SER A 75 43.82 6.07 -25.27
N ASP A 76 44.74 7.03 -25.32
CA ASP A 76 44.70 8.22 -24.45
C ASP A 76 43.97 9.42 -25.10
N GLU A 77 43.79 9.40 -26.43
CA GLU A 77 43.00 10.41 -27.15
C GLU A 77 41.50 10.16 -27.08
N GLU A 78 41.05 8.90 -27.04
CA GLU A 78 39.64 8.55 -26.86
C GLU A 78 39.13 8.83 -25.43
N ALA A 79 40.00 8.68 -24.42
CA ALA A 79 39.67 9.01 -23.04
C ALA A 79 39.55 10.53 -22.80
N ALA A 80 40.35 11.35 -23.50
CA ALA A 80 40.28 12.81 -23.42
C ALA A 80 39.12 13.41 -24.23
N ALA A 81 38.71 12.77 -25.33
CA ALA A 81 37.54 13.17 -26.12
C ALA A 81 36.21 12.86 -25.41
N ALA A 82 36.12 11.74 -24.69
CA ALA A 82 34.95 11.39 -23.87
C ALA A 82 34.74 12.34 -22.68
N ALA A 83 35.83 12.86 -22.08
CA ALA A 83 35.77 13.81 -20.97
C ALA A 83 35.38 15.25 -21.38
N LYS A 84 35.66 15.66 -22.64
CA LYS A 84 35.29 16.99 -23.16
C LYS A 84 33.89 17.06 -23.78
N ALA A 85 33.30 15.93 -24.21
CA ALA A 85 31.91 15.87 -24.68
C ALA A 85 30.86 15.89 -23.54
N ALA A 86 31.28 15.70 -22.29
CA ALA A 86 30.40 15.75 -21.11
C ALA A 86 30.06 17.18 -20.62
N ALA A 87 30.66 18.23 -21.21
CA ALA A 87 30.61 19.59 -20.65
C ALA A 87 29.66 20.59 -21.35
N LYS A 88 28.80 20.17 -22.28
CA LYS A 88 27.72 21.02 -22.83
C LYS A 88 26.45 20.22 -23.07
N ARG A 89 25.68 20.00 -22.01
CA ARG A 89 24.26 19.63 -22.14
C ARG A 89 23.43 20.90 -22.01
N PRO A 90 22.44 21.14 -22.89
CA PRO A 90 21.56 22.28 -22.74
C PRO A 90 20.82 22.11 -21.41
N LYS A 91 20.79 23.15 -20.58
CA LYS A 91 19.85 23.21 -19.46
C LYS A 91 18.46 23.15 -20.07
N VAL A 92 17.85 21.99 -20.02
CA VAL A 92 16.40 21.88 -20.16
C VAL A 92 15.85 22.52 -18.89
N GLU A 93 15.49 23.79 -18.98
CA GLU A 93 14.60 24.40 -18.00
C GLU A 93 13.28 23.67 -18.13
N ILE A 94 13.10 22.67 -17.26
CA ILE A 94 11.78 22.13 -16.97
C ILE A 94 11.09 23.25 -16.21
N ASP A 95 10.24 24.00 -16.92
CA ASP A 95 9.24 24.89 -16.34
C ASP A 95 8.30 24.03 -15.48
N ASP A 96 8.69 23.82 -14.23
CA ASP A 96 7.96 23.10 -13.19
C ASP A 96 6.75 23.92 -12.74
N LYS A 97 5.79 24.09 -13.66
CA LYS A 97 4.47 24.65 -13.38
C LYS A 97 3.62 23.74 -12.49
N SER A 98 4.10 22.56 -12.13
CA SER A 98 3.48 21.68 -11.13
C SER A 98 3.55 22.21 -9.70
N LYS A 99 4.25 23.32 -9.43
CA LYS A 99 4.21 24.00 -8.13
C LYS A 99 2.91 24.77 -7.85
N THR A 100 1.97 24.79 -8.78
CA THR A 100 0.72 25.55 -8.64
C THR A 100 -0.45 24.60 -8.40
N LEU A 101 -0.52 24.05 -7.18
CA LEU A 101 -1.74 23.69 -6.43
C LEU A 101 -1.40 22.90 -5.14
N VAL A 102 -0.28 23.24 -4.49
CA VAL A 102 -0.14 23.02 -3.05
C VAL A 102 -0.86 24.18 -2.39
N LEU A 103 -2.19 24.13 -2.34
CA LEU A 103 -2.90 24.84 -1.28
C LEU A 103 -2.42 24.18 0.03
N ALA A 104 -1.36 24.76 0.61
CA ALA A 104 -1.00 24.59 2.00
C ALA A 104 -0.93 23.13 2.49
N ALA A 105 0.00 22.32 1.96
CA ALA A 105 0.51 21.18 2.73
C ALA A 105 1.23 21.75 3.98
N GLY A 106 0.48 22.00 5.06
CA GLY A 106 0.99 22.52 6.33
C GLY A 106 0.21 23.65 7.00
N LYS A 107 -0.76 24.28 6.32
CA LYS A 107 -1.65 25.26 6.98
C LYS A 107 -2.96 24.54 7.32
N LYS A 108 -3.23 24.31 8.60
CA LYS A 108 -4.53 23.81 9.07
C LYS A 108 -5.62 24.74 8.54
N THR A 109 -6.26 24.39 7.44
CA THR A 109 -7.37 25.14 6.85
C THR A 109 -8.63 25.04 7.69
N GLU A 110 -8.67 24.14 8.66
CA GLU A 110 -9.86 23.79 9.44
C GLU A 110 -10.12 24.67 10.68
N THR A 111 -9.30 25.66 11.01
CA THR A 111 -9.49 26.43 12.26
C THR A 111 -10.47 27.60 12.14
N ASP A 112 -10.90 28.00 10.95
CA ASP A 112 -11.87 29.09 10.75
C ASP A 112 -13.23 28.53 10.28
N PRO A 113 -14.27 28.56 11.14
CA PRO A 113 -15.63 28.14 10.78
C PRO A 113 -16.22 28.90 9.59
N THR A 114 -15.89 30.18 9.44
CA THR A 114 -16.44 31.04 8.39
C THR A 114 -15.89 30.62 7.03
N ALA A 115 -14.57 30.51 6.91
CA ALA A 115 -13.91 30.02 5.69
C ALA A 115 -14.36 28.59 5.32
N ASN A 116 -14.63 27.73 6.30
CA ASN A 116 -15.16 26.39 6.05
C ASN A 116 -16.57 26.42 5.46
N ALA A 117 -17.45 27.30 5.95
CA ALA A 117 -18.81 27.46 5.44
C ALA A 117 -18.80 28.01 4.00
N GLU A 118 -18.01 29.06 3.74
CA GLU A 118 -17.85 29.65 2.39
C GLU A 118 -17.31 28.62 1.38
N ARG A 119 -16.31 27.82 1.80
CA ARG A 119 -15.79 26.73 0.97
C ARG A 119 -16.88 25.71 0.65
N LEU A 120 -17.68 25.31 1.63
CA LEU A 120 -18.74 24.33 1.44
C LEU A 120 -19.82 24.87 0.50
N GLU A 121 -20.26 26.11 0.68
CA GLU A 121 -21.22 26.78 -0.20
C GLU A 121 -20.74 26.82 -1.65
N LYS A 122 -19.47 27.20 -1.87
CA LYS A 122 -18.85 27.21 -3.20
C LYS A 122 -18.84 25.81 -3.84
N MET A 123 -18.52 24.77 -3.06
CA MET A 123 -18.55 23.39 -3.54
C MET A 123 -19.97 22.94 -3.89
N CYS A 124 -20.97 23.28 -3.07
CA CYS A 124 -22.37 23.00 -3.35
C CYS A 124 -22.82 23.64 -4.67
N GLY A 125 -22.49 24.91 -4.90
CA GLY A 125 -22.77 25.58 -6.17
C GLY A 125 -22.17 24.85 -7.37
N ALA A 126 -20.90 24.44 -7.27
CA ALA A 126 -20.24 23.67 -8.33
C ALA A 126 -20.90 22.30 -8.59
N VAL A 127 -21.28 21.57 -7.55
CA VAL A 127 -21.96 20.27 -7.71
C VAL A 127 -23.34 20.46 -8.33
N ARG A 128 -24.08 21.51 -7.94
CA ARG A 128 -25.35 21.83 -8.56
C ARG A 128 -25.19 22.08 -10.06
N THR A 129 -24.20 22.89 -10.45
CA THR A 129 -23.88 23.11 -11.87
C THR A 129 -23.55 21.80 -12.59
N LEU A 130 -22.81 20.88 -11.96
CA LEU A 130 -22.55 19.55 -12.56
C LEU A 130 -23.83 18.75 -12.80
N LEU A 131 -24.78 18.75 -11.84
CA LEU A 131 -26.07 18.08 -11.98
C LEU A 131 -26.87 18.64 -13.16
N GLU A 132 -26.97 19.96 -13.25
CA GLU A 132 -27.65 20.65 -14.36
C GLU A 132 -26.97 20.33 -15.70
N CYS A 133 -25.64 20.31 -15.74
CA CYS A 133 -24.88 20.01 -16.96
C CYS A 133 -25.04 18.56 -17.46
N ILE A 134 -25.33 17.59 -16.57
CA ILE A 134 -25.63 16.20 -16.99
C ILE A 134 -27.10 15.99 -17.33
N GLY A 135 -27.92 17.04 -17.30
CA GLY A 135 -29.34 17.00 -17.63
C GLY A 135 -30.26 16.57 -16.50
N GLU A 136 -29.79 16.61 -15.25
CA GLU A 136 -30.62 16.33 -14.07
C GLU A 136 -31.34 17.60 -13.57
N ASP A 137 -32.51 17.41 -12.97
CA ASP A 137 -33.21 18.44 -12.21
C ASP A 137 -32.63 18.50 -10.79
N ALA A 138 -31.84 19.53 -10.49
CA ALA A 138 -31.22 19.72 -9.19
C ALA A 138 -32.23 19.97 -8.05
N ASP A 139 -33.47 20.35 -8.36
CA ASP A 139 -34.52 20.66 -7.39
C ASP A 139 -35.45 19.46 -7.10
N ARG A 140 -35.26 18.32 -7.78
CA ARG A 140 -36.06 17.12 -7.49
C ARG A 140 -35.78 16.61 -6.08
N PRO A 141 -36.77 16.00 -5.38
CA PRO A 141 -36.65 15.65 -3.95
C PRO A 141 -35.41 14.82 -3.58
N GLY A 142 -34.94 13.94 -4.47
CA GLY A 142 -33.74 13.12 -4.23
C GLY A 142 -32.40 13.87 -4.32
N LEU A 143 -32.35 15.01 -5.01
CA LEU A 143 -31.12 15.76 -5.29
C LEU A 143 -30.97 17.07 -4.52
N LEU A 144 -32.02 17.56 -3.86
CA LEU A 144 -31.99 18.81 -3.07
C LEU A 144 -30.74 18.92 -2.17
N ASP A 145 -30.44 17.84 -1.43
CA ASP A 145 -29.30 17.78 -0.52
C ASP A 145 -28.03 17.16 -1.15
N SER A 146 -28.10 16.68 -2.39
CA SER A 146 -26.96 16.01 -3.05
C SER A 146 -25.72 16.90 -3.16
N PRO A 147 -25.80 18.20 -3.52
CA PRO A 147 -24.66 19.09 -3.51
C PRO A 147 -23.91 19.12 -2.17
N ALA A 148 -24.65 19.26 -1.07
CA ALA A 148 -24.08 19.30 0.27
C ALA A 148 -23.48 17.94 0.68
N ARG A 149 -24.18 16.83 0.39
CA ARG A 149 -23.67 15.47 0.67
C ARG A 149 -22.40 15.18 -0.11
N TYR A 150 -22.36 15.50 -1.40
CA TYR A 150 -21.21 15.27 -2.26
C TYR A 150 -20.01 16.11 -1.82
N ALA A 151 -20.21 17.40 -1.53
CA ALA A 151 -19.13 18.27 -1.07
C ALA A 151 -18.51 17.77 0.23
N LYS A 152 -19.34 17.39 1.22
CA LYS A 152 -18.87 16.80 2.48
C LYS A 152 -18.14 15.47 2.26
N ALA A 153 -18.65 14.62 1.38
CA ALA A 153 -17.98 13.37 1.03
C ALA A 153 -16.60 13.61 0.40
N LEU A 154 -16.50 14.53 -0.56
CA LEU A 154 -15.23 14.87 -1.20
C LEU A 154 -14.19 15.42 -0.21
N LEU A 155 -14.62 16.29 0.71
CA LEU A 155 -13.77 16.79 1.81
C LEU A 155 -13.28 15.65 2.71
N PHE A 156 -14.15 14.70 3.07
CA PHE A 156 -13.75 13.52 3.84
C PHE A 156 -12.75 12.65 3.07
N LEU A 157 -12.98 12.42 1.78
CA LEU A 157 -12.13 11.62 0.90
C LEU A 157 -10.77 12.29 0.64
N THR A 158 -10.64 13.59 0.91
CA THR A 158 -9.40 14.38 0.73
C THR A 158 -8.82 14.94 2.03
N LYS A 159 -9.34 14.53 3.19
CA LYS A 159 -8.89 15.03 4.51
C LYS A 159 -7.42 14.75 4.83
N GLY A 160 -6.80 13.79 4.14
CA GLY A 160 -5.41 13.41 4.31
C GLY A 160 -4.40 14.52 3.94
N TYR A 161 -4.83 15.54 3.20
CA TYR A 161 -4.01 16.75 2.97
C TYR A 161 -3.79 17.58 4.24
N GLN A 162 -4.69 17.47 5.22
CA GLN A 162 -4.65 18.23 6.47
C GLN A 162 -3.99 17.45 7.63
N GLN A 163 -3.47 16.26 7.35
CA GLN A 163 -2.88 15.37 8.32
C GLN A 163 -1.42 15.09 7.99
N THR A 164 -0.59 14.98 9.02
CA THR A 164 0.80 14.52 8.86
C THR A 164 0.98 13.15 9.52
N PRO A 165 1.81 12.24 8.95
CA PRO A 165 2.12 10.97 9.60
C PRO A 165 2.68 11.14 11.01
N ARG A 166 3.48 12.19 11.24
CA ARG A 166 4.10 12.48 12.53
C ARG A 166 3.08 12.75 13.63
N GLU A 167 2.05 13.55 13.35
CA GLU A 167 0.96 13.83 14.29
C GLU A 167 0.13 12.58 14.58
N ILE A 168 -0.11 11.74 13.57
CA ILE A 168 -0.88 10.49 13.73
C ILE A 168 -0.18 9.50 14.65
N ILE A 169 1.15 9.45 14.61
CA ILE A 169 1.95 8.50 15.38
C ILE A 169 1.91 8.85 16.88
N ASN A 170 1.85 10.14 17.24
CA ASN A 170 1.59 10.65 18.60
C ASN A 170 2.32 9.85 19.70
N ASN A 171 3.66 9.77 19.61
CA ASN A 171 4.53 9.05 20.56
C ASN A 171 4.25 7.55 20.72
N ALA A 172 3.51 6.91 19.80
CA ALA A 172 3.31 5.45 19.80
C ALA A 172 4.50 4.69 19.19
N ILE A 173 5.71 5.19 19.43
CA ILE A 173 6.96 4.52 19.10
C ILE A 173 7.57 4.13 20.43
N TRP A 174 7.80 2.84 20.60
CA TRP A 174 8.44 2.32 21.79
C TRP A 174 9.80 1.77 21.41
N ASP A 175 10.78 2.02 22.28
CA ASP A 175 12.00 1.25 22.24
C ASP A 175 11.66 -0.19 22.64
N ASP A 176 12.25 -1.14 21.94
CA ASP A 176 12.06 -2.57 22.18
C ASP A 176 12.87 -2.99 23.43
N GLU A 177 12.62 -2.32 24.55
CA GLU A 177 13.25 -2.52 25.85
C GLU A 177 12.79 -3.87 26.43
N GLY A 178 13.35 -4.95 25.88
CA GLY A 178 13.27 -6.30 26.44
C GLY A 178 12.72 -7.40 25.53
N HIS A 179 12.23 -7.11 24.31
CA HIS A 179 11.74 -8.17 23.40
C HIS A 179 12.65 -8.39 22.19
N ASN A 180 13.59 -7.47 21.93
CA ASN A 180 14.70 -7.59 20.97
C ASN A 180 14.30 -8.32 19.67
N HIS A 181 13.15 -7.92 19.12
CA HIS A 181 12.54 -8.55 17.96
C HIS A 181 13.26 -8.10 16.70
N HIS A 182 14.28 -8.85 16.28
CA HIS A 182 15.01 -8.61 15.04
C HIS A 182 14.31 -9.16 13.79
N GLY A 183 13.10 -9.71 13.96
CA GLY A 183 12.31 -10.34 12.91
C GLY A 183 11.50 -9.35 12.07
N MET A 184 10.99 -9.83 10.93
CA MET A 184 10.10 -9.05 10.08
C MET A 184 8.71 -8.92 10.72
N VAL A 185 8.24 -7.68 10.85
CA VAL A 185 6.86 -7.37 11.27
C VAL A 185 6.04 -7.08 10.03
N ILE A 186 4.90 -7.76 9.87
CA ILE A 186 3.99 -7.58 8.73
C ILE A 186 2.58 -7.27 9.23
N VAL A 187 1.99 -6.18 8.71
CA VAL A 187 0.56 -5.92 8.77
C VAL A 187 0.02 -6.01 7.34
N ARG A 188 -0.81 -7.01 7.08
CA ARG A 188 -1.38 -7.30 5.75
C ARG A 188 -2.88 -7.09 5.74
N ASP A 189 -3.45 -6.97 4.54
CA ASP A 189 -4.88 -6.80 4.31
C ASP A 189 -5.44 -5.50 4.92
N ILE A 190 -4.65 -4.42 4.87
CA ILE A 190 -5.12 -3.08 5.24
C ILE A 190 -6.01 -2.59 4.09
N GLU A 191 -7.31 -2.47 4.31
CA GLU A 191 -8.22 -1.93 3.32
C GLU A 191 -7.91 -0.46 3.02
N ILE A 192 -7.85 -0.13 1.74
CA ILE A 192 -7.56 1.22 1.24
C ILE A 192 -8.67 1.67 0.30
N TYR A 193 -9.08 2.92 0.49
CA TYR A 193 -9.99 3.64 -0.38
C TYR A 193 -9.35 4.98 -0.74
N SER A 194 -9.16 5.23 -2.03
CA SER A 194 -8.55 6.47 -2.52
C SER A 194 -9.24 6.96 -3.79
N LEU A 195 -8.91 8.16 -4.24
CA LEU A 195 -9.46 8.78 -5.44
C LEU A 195 -8.38 8.90 -6.52
N CYS A 196 -8.66 8.39 -7.72
CA CYS A 196 -7.76 8.56 -8.86
C CYS A 196 -7.72 10.04 -9.26
N GLU A 197 -6.55 10.66 -9.25
CA GLU A 197 -6.43 12.10 -9.55
C GLU A 197 -6.83 12.47 -10.98
N HIS A 198 -6.72 11.53 -11.93
CA HIS A 198 -7.07 11.77 -13.33
C HIS A 198 -8.58 11.88 -13.58
N HIS A 199 -9.40 11.26 -12.74
CA HIS A 199 -10.84 11.10 -13.00
C HIS A 199 -11.73 11.42 -11.82
N LEU A 200 -11.17 11.64 -10.63
CA LEU A 200 -11.89 11.79 -9.36
C LEU A 200 -12.82 10.60 -9.05
N VAL A 201 -12.48 9.44 -9.59
CA VAL A 201 -13.19 8.17 -9.42
C VAL A 201 -12.42 7.28 -8.45
N PRO A 202 -13.07 6.54 -7.54
CA PRO A 202 -12.34 5.77 -6.56
C PRO A 202 -11.50 4.64 -7.14
N PHE A 203 -10.42 4.30 -6.45
CA PHE A 203 -9.79 2.99 -6.52
C PHE A 203 -9.68 2.42 -5.11
N THR A 204 -9.89 1.12 -4.99
CA THR A 204 -9.96 0.44 -3.70
C THR A 204 -9.27 -0.91 -3.76
N GLY A 205 -8.72 -1.32 -2.63
CA GLY A 205 -8.06 -2.60 -2.51
C GLY A 205 -7.36 -2.73 -1.17
N LYS A 206 -6.22 -3.41 -1.18
CA LYS A 206 -5.49 -3.77 0.03
C LYS A 206 -4.05 -3.30 -0.04
N MET A 207 -3.53 -2.90 1.10
CA MET A 207 -2.13 -2.61 1.31
C MET A 207 -1.54 -3.56 2.35
N HIS A 208 -0.33 -4.02 2.07
CA HIS A 208 0.44 -4.91 2.91
C HIS A 208 1.77 -4.25 3.21
N ILE A 209 2.08 -4.12 4.49
CA ILE A 209 3.22 -3.35 4.98
C ILE A 209 4.08 -4.26 5.83
N GLY A 210 5.35 -4.39 5.45
CA GLY A 210 6.39 -5.09 6.19
C GLY A 210 7.53 -4.16 6.56
N TYR A 211 8.11 -4.33 7.74
CA TYR A 211 9.36 -3.67 8.09
C TYR A 211 10.20 -4.55 9.02
N ILE A 212 11.51 -4.29 9.08
CA ILE A 212 12.42 -4.95 10.02
C ILE A 212 12.94 -3.87 10.98
N PRO A 213 12.57 -3.89 12.27
CA PRO A 213 12.96 -2.88 13.25
C PRO A 213 14.48 -2.89 13.49
N THR A 214 14.99 -1.77 13.98
CA THR A 214 16.36 -1.68 14.51
C THR A 214 16.31 -1.78 16.03
N THR A 215 15.73 -0.77 16.69
CA THR A 215 15.50 -0.73 18.14
C THR A 215 14.08 -0.27 18.49
N ARG A 216 13.30 0.15 17.50
CA ARG A 216 12.00 0.80 17.68
C ARG A 216 10.90 0.04 16.96
N VAL A 217 9.78 -0.13 17.66
CA VAL A 217 8.57 -0.78 17.14
C VAL A 217 7.42 0.23 17.13
N LEU A 218 6.59 0.17 16.09
CA LEU A 218 5.43 1.03 15.93
C LEU A 218 4.16 0.26 16.31
N GLY A 219 3.22 0.93 16.97
CA GLY A 219 1.90 0.34 17.19
C GLY A 219 1.24 -0.07 15.88
N LEU A 220 0.80 -1.31 15.76
CA LEU A 220 0.29 -1.89 14.51
C LEU A 220 -0.81 -1.02 13.87
N SER A 221 -1.69 -0.44 14.69
CA SER A 221 -2.76 0.46 14.21
C SER A 221 -2.25 1.74 13.54
N LYS A 222 -1.02 2.17 13.82
CA LYS A 222 -0.43 3.37 13.21
C LYS A 222 0.00 3.13 11.76
N LEU A 223 0.39 1.91 11.38
CA LEU A 223 0.71 1.60 9.99
C LEU A 223 -0.52 1.81 9.08
N ALA A 224 -1.68 1.31 9.52
CA ALA A 224 -2.94 1.56 8.83
C ALA A 224 -3.30 3.05 8.78
N ARG A 225 -3.10 3.79 9.88
CA ARG A 225 -3.37 5.24 9.89
C ARG A 225 -2.41 6.04 9.00
N ILE A 226 -1.14 5.64 8.87
CA ILE A 226 -0.20 6.26 7.93
C ILE A 226 -0.69 6.05 6.50
N ALA A 227 -1.09 4.82 6.16
CA ALA A 227 -1.67 4.52 4.84
C ALA A 227 -2.91 5.38 4.54
N GLU A 228 -3.80 5.55 5.52
CA GLU A 228 -5.01 6.37 5.41
C GLU A 228 -4.72 7.85 5.15
N VAL A 229 -3.68 8.45 5.78
CA VAL A 229 -3.28 9.84 5.54
C VAL A 229 -2.97 10.09 4.06
N TYR A 230 -2.31 9.14 3.41
CA TYR A 230 -1.98 9.27 1.99
C TYR A 230 -3.12 8.82 1.08
N ALA A 231 -3.90 7.81 1.47
CA ALA A 231 -5.03 7.31 0.70
C ALA A 231 -6.16 8.34 0.60
N ARG A 232 -6.37 9.16 1.63
CA ARG A 232 -7.37 10.25 1.66
C ARG A 232 -6.90 11.51 0.95
N ARG A 233 -6.43 11.34 -0.29
CA ARG A 233 -5.95 12.37 -1.21
C ARG A 233 -6.38 12.01 -2.63
N LEU A 234 -6.15 12.93 -3.56
CA LEU A 234 -6.13 12.57 -4.99
C LEU A 234 -4.79 11.90 -5.26
N GLN A 235 -4.82 10.73 -5.88
CA GLN A 235 -3.66 9.84 -5.93
C GLN A 235 -3.49 9.13 -7.28
N ILE A 236 -2.25 8.68 -7.46
CA ILE A 236 -1.83 7.61 -8.35
C ILE A 236 -1.31 6.48 -7.46
N GLN A 237 -1.63 5.21 -7.78
CA GLN A 237 -1.35 4.07 -6.89
C GLN A 237 0.15 3.90 -6.60
N GLU A 238 0.99 4.13 -7.60
CA GLU A 238 2.45 4.09 -7.52
C GLU A 238 2.97 5.12 -6.51
N ARG A 239 2.41 6.35 -6.54
CA ARG A 239 2.77 7.43 -5.63
C ARG A 239 2.34 7.09 -4.21
N LEU A 240 1.08 6.69 -4.02
CA LEU A 240 0.54 6.27 -2.73
C LEU A 240 1.40 5.17 -2.07
N THR A 241 1.76 4.13 -2.84
CA THR A 241 2.60 3.02 -2.35
C THR A 241 3.97 3.52 -1.88
N LYS A 242 4.60 4.41 -2.66
CA LYS A 242 5.92 4.99 -2.36
C LYS A 242 5.86 5.93 -1.15
N GLU A 243 4.86 6.79 -1.07
CA GLU A 243 4.67 7.75 0.03
C GLU A 243 4.53 7.04 1.37
N VAL A 244 3.75 5.95 1.43
CA VAL A 244 3.59 5.16 2.65
C VAL A 244 4.92 4.51 3.07
N ALA A 245 5.64 3.88 2.12
CA ALA A 245 6.93 3.26 2.42
C ALA A 245 7.95 4.27 2.97
N ASN A 246 8.06 5.44 2.32
CA ASN A 246 8.95 6.51 2.75
C ASN A 246 8.56 7.06 4.13
N ALA A 247 7.27 7.30 4.38
CA ALA A 247 6.81 7.81 5.67
C ALA A 247 7.15 6.88 6.84
N ILE A 248 7.02 5.56 6.63
CA ILE A 248 7.39 4.57 7.64
C ILE A 248 8.90 4.56 7.84
N MET A 249 9.67 4.61 6.75
CA MET A 249 11.14 4.68 6.80
C MET A 249 11.61 5.91 7.59
N ASP A 250 11.02 7.08 7.32
CA ASP A 250 11.39 8.35 7.95
C ASP A 250 11.07 8.37 9.45
N VAL A 251 9.89 7.86 9.84
CA VAL A 251 9.47 7.92 11.24
C VAL A 251 10.18 6.85 12.08
N LEU A 252 10.21 5.60 11.62
CA LEU A 252 10.74 4.50 12.41
C LEU A 252 12.25 4.34 12.28
N LYS A 253 12.83 4.76 11.15
CA LYS A 253 14.22 4.46 10.77
C LYS A 253 14.55 2.96 10.94
N PRO A 254 13.73 2.07 10.36
CA PRO A 254 13.95 0.63 10.43
C PRO A 254 15.13 0.22 9.55
N GLN A 255 15.55 -1.04 9.62
CA GLN A 255 16.55 -1.59 8.71
C GLN A 255 16.07 -1.59 7.26
N GLY A 256 14.76 -1.71 7.06
CA GLY A 256 14.09 -1.57 5.77
C GLY A 256 12.57 -1.69 5.90
N VAL A 257 11.89 -1.33 4.81
CA VAL A 257 10.43 -1.33 4.68
C VAL A 257 10.07 -1.93 3.32
N ALA A 258 8.97 -2.68 3.27
CA ALA A 258 8.32 -3.09 2.03
C ALA A 258 6.82 -2.79 2.11
N VAL A 259 6.29 -2.16 1.07
CA VAL A 259 4.86 -1.94 0.89
C VAL A 259 4.45 -2.54 -0.43
N VAL A 260 3.40 -3.36 -0.41
CA VAL A 260 2.72 -3.86 -1.60
C VAL A 260 1.26 -3.40 -1.53
N MET A 261 0.73 -2.91 -2.64
CA MET A 261 -0.67 -2.54 -2.76
C MET A 261 -1.27 -3.23 -3.98
N GLU A 262 -2.44 -3.83 -3.79
CA GLU A 262 -3.28 -4.37 -4.85
C GLU A 262 -4.60 -3.59 -4.87
N ALA A 263 -5.04 -3.12 -6.03
CA ALA A 263 -6.29 -2.36 -6.12
C ALA A 263 -7.00 -2.49 -7.45
N LYS A 264 -8.33 -2.35 -7.39
CA LYS A 264 -9.22 -2.17 -8.53
C LYS A 264 -9.50 -0.70 -8.74
N HIS A 265 -9.43 -0.26 -9.98
CA HIS A 265 -9.63 1.13 -10.36
C HIS A 265 -10.98 1.29 -11.04
N PHE A 266 -11.91 2.04 -10.45
CA PHE A 266 -13.24 2.19 -11.06
C PHE A 266 -13.19 2.95 -12.40
N CYS A 267 -12.16 3.76 -12.64
CA CYS A 267 -11.92 4.34 -13.96
C CYS A 267 -11.65 3.30 -15.06
N MET A 268 -11.30 2.06 -14.71
CA MET A 268 -11.16 0.92 -15.64
C MET A 268 -12.32 -0.06 -15.57
N VAL A 269 -13.08 -0.08 -14.47
CA VAL A 269 -14.14 -1.08 -14.22
C VAL A 269 -15.50 -0.61 -14.72
N MET A 270 -15.92 0.62 -14.40
CA MET A 270 -17.27 1.13 -14.70
C MET A 270 -17.31 2.10 -15.90
N ARG A 271 -16.16 2.33 -16.55
CA ARG A 271 -16.05 3.15 -17.75
C ARG A 271 -14.79 2.79 -18.54
N GLY A 272 -14.66 3.34 -19.75
CA GLY A 272 -13.46 3.20 -20.56
C GLY A 272 -13.31 1.77 -21.07
N VAL A 273 -12.32 1.03 -20.55
CA VAL A 273 -12.01 -0.35 -20.99
C VAL A 273 -12.87 -1.44 -20.34
N GLU A 274 -13.57 -1.10 -19.26
CA GLU A 274 -14.59 -1.92 -18.58
C GLU A 274 -14.11 -3.34 -18.21
N LYS A 275 -12.94 -3.45 -17.58
CA LYS A 275 -12.34 -4.72 -17.14
C LYS A 275 -12.57 -4.95 -15.65
N THR A 276 -13.68 -5.62 -15.32
CA THR A 276 -14.14 -5.90 -13.95
C THR A 276 -13.20 -6.80 -13.14
N SER A 277 -12.44 -7.67 -13.81
CA SER A 277 -11.47 -8.58 -13.19
C SER A 277 -10.06 -8.00 -13.07
N ALA A 278 -9.78 -6.83 -13.66
CA ALA A 278 -8.44 -6.27 -13.65
C ALA A 278 -8.08 -5.72 -12.26
N THR A 279 -6.90 -6.12 -11.77
CA THR A 279 -6.30 -5.62 -10.53
C THR A 279 -4.89 -5.13 -10.84
N THR A 280 -4.51 -4.01 -10.24
CA THR A 280 -3.16 -3.43 -10.37
C THR A 280 -2.38 -3.68 -9.09
N ILE A 281 -1.17 -4.22 -9.20
CA ILE A 281 -0.26 -4.44 -8.07
C ILE A 281 0.93 -3.51 -8.20
N THR A 282 1.21 -2.75 -7.14
CA THR A 282 2.37 -1.86 -7.01
C THR A 282 3.17 -2.25 -5.78
N SER A 283 4.48 -2.00 -5.80
CA SER A 283 5.32 -2.23 -4.63
C SER A 283 6.39 -1.14 -4.48
N SER A 284 6.78 -0.87 -3.24
CA SER A 284 7.88 0.02 -2.88
C SER A 284 8.69 -0.64 -1.78
N VAL A 285 9.97 -0.90 -2.06
CA VAL A 285 10.91 -1.54 -1.13
C VAL A 285 12.06 -0.61 -0.84
N LEU A 286 12.47 -0.54 0.43
CA LEU A 286 13.50 0.36 0.94
C LEU A 286 14.42 -0.40 1.90
N GLY A 287 15.67 0.03 2.00
CA GLY A 287 16.61 -0.50 2.98
C GLY A 287 16.98 -1.97 2.73
N CYS A 288 16.91 -2.81 3.76
CA CYS A 288 17.28 -4.22 3.65
C CYS A 288 16.41 -5.01 2.65
N PHE A 289 15.16 -4.62 2.42
CA PHE A 289 14.27 -5.26 1.43
C PHE A 289 14.71 -4.99 -0.02
N GLU A 290 15.34 -3.84 -0.27
CA GLU A 290 15.91 -3.51 -1.56
C GLU A 290 17.22 -4.29 -1.79
N ARG A 291 18.11 -4.27 -0.79
CA ARG A 291 19.45 -4.89 -0.85
C ARG A 291 19.45 -6.42 -0.81
N SER A 292 18.49 -7.03 -0.11
CA SER A 292 18.43 -8.47 0.12
C SER A 292 17.22 -9.10 -0.59
N THR A 293 17.48 -9.79 -1.70
CA THR A 293 16.47 -10.58 -2.41
C THR A 293 15.85 -11.66 -1.51
N LYS A 294 16.62 -12.25 -0.58
CA LYS A 294 16.09 -13.25 0.36
C LYS A 294 15.02 -12.67 1.26
N THR A 295 15.28 -11.51 1.85
CA THR A 295 14.34 -10.78 2.71
C THR A 295 13.09 -10.35 1.94
N ARG A 296 13.26 -9.86 0.71
CA ARG A 296 12.14 -9.50 -0.15
C ARG A 296 11.27 -10.71 -0.51
N ASN A 297 11.89 -11.85 -0.84
CA ASN A 297 11.16 -13.07 -1.17
C ASN A 297 10.43 -13.64 0.06
N GLU A 298 11.04 -13.57 1.24
CA GLU A 298 10.38 -13.94 2.50
C GLU A 298 9.09 -13.12 2.69
N PHE A 299 9.17 -11.79 2.57
CA PHE A 299 8.00 -10.91 2.65
C PHE A 299 6.91 -11.29 1.66
N LEU A 300 7.24 -11.38 0.36
CA LEU A 300 6.26 -11.72 -0.68
C LEU A 300 5.63 -13.11 -0.44
N SER A 301 6.40 -14.08 0.02
CA SER A 301 5.90 -15.43 0.34
C SER A 301 4.93 -15.44 1.53
N LEU A 302 5.15 -14.56 2.51
CA LEU A 302 4.28 -14.42 3.68
C LEU A 302 2.95 -13.72 3.35
N LEU A 303 2.92 -12.90 2.28
CA LEU A 303 1.68 -12.26 1.82
C LEU A 303 0.69 -13.25 1.21
N ARG A 304 1.18 -14.39 0.68
CA ARG A 304 0.34 -15.43 0.03
C ARG A 304 -0.66 -14.84 -0.98
N LEU A 305 -0.19 -13.92 -1.84
CA LEU A 305 -1.01 -13.30 -2.90
C LEU A 305 -1.53 -14.32 -3.93
N ASP A 306 -1.12 -15.59 -3.82
CA ASP A 306 -1.51 -16.69 -4.69
C ASP A 306 -2.94 -17.22 -4.45
N LYS A 307 -3.68 -16.69 -3.46
CA LYS A 307 -5.08 -17.08 -3.21
C LYS A 307 -6.03 -15.98 -3.71
N PRO A 308 -6.92 -16.27 -4.67
CA PRO A 308 -7.94 -15.31 -5.07
C PRO A 308 -8.86 -15.00 -3.89
N ILE A 309 -9.24 -13.72 -3.78
CA ILE A 309 -10.27 -13.21 -2.86
C ILE A 309 -11.62 -13.83 -3.23
#